data_AF-A0A259U497-F1
#
_entry.id   AF-A0A259U497-F1
#
_cell.length_a   1.000
_cell.length_b   1.000
_cell.length_c   1.000
_cell.angle_alpha   90.00
_cell.angle_beta   90.00
_cell.angle_gamma   90.00
#
_symmetry.space_group_name_H-M   'P 1'
#
loop_
_entity.id
_entity.type
_entity.pdbx_description
1 polymer ?
#
loop_
_entity_poly.entity_id
_entity_poly.type
_entity_poly.pdbx_seq_one_letter_code
_entity_poly.pdbx_strand_id
1 'polypeptide(L)'
;MAHLSPLIGVGLIVPIIIYFLKRDESDFAAFHAKEAINFHLSTLLAVLISIPLIIVFGLGLLTMLGVAVGSVIYGVIAAVRALDGEWYEYPYTLRLVK
;
A
#
# COMPACT_ATOMS: atom_id res chain seq x y z
N MET A 1 20.97 1.80 -13.00
CA MET A 1 20.54 1.28 -11.68
C MET A 1 19.09 1.69 -11.38
N ALA A 2 18.17 1.55 -12.35
CA ALA A 2 16.80 2.09 -12.30
C ALA A 2 15.70 1.01 -12.40
N HIS A 3 16.06 -0.26 -12.23
CA HIS A 3 15.13 -1.40 -12.39
C HIS A 3 14.72 -2.07 -11.06
N LEU A 4 15.09 -1.50 -9.91
CA LEU A 4 14.72 -2.02 -8.58
C LEU A 4 13.79 -1.11 -7.78
N SER A 5 13.39 0.03 -8.35
CA SER A 5 12.42 0.96 -7.73
C SER A 5 11.02 0.38 -7.47
N PRO A 6 10.49 -0.64 -8.21
CA PRO A 6 9.11 -1.04 -7.99
C PRO A 6 8.88 -1.97 -6.80
N LEU A 7 9.92 -2.48 -6.11
CA LEU A 7 9.69 -3.62 -5.21
C LEU A 7 9.39 -3.26 -3.74
N ILE A 8 10.15 -2.45 -3.00
CA ILE A 8 9.91 -2.36 -1.53
C ILE A 8 10.21 -0.97 -0.88
N GLY A 9 11.00 -0.09 -1.48
CA GLY A 9 11.54 1.09 -0.75
C GLY A 9 10.78 2.42 -0.93
N VAL A 10 10.25 2.70 -2.12
CA VAL A 10 9.75 4.05 -2.47
C VAL A 10 8.28 4.25 -2.09
N GLY A 11 7.50 3.17 -2.06
CA GLY A 11 6.06 3.20 -1.80
C GLY A 11 5.68 3.65 -0.38
N LEU A 12 6.53 3.42 0.62
CA LEU A 12 6.27 3.87 2.00
C LEU A 12 6.76 5.31 2.24
N ILE A 13 7.89 5.70 1.63
CA ILE A 13 8.54 6.99 1.86
C ILE A 13 7.66 8.14 1.34
N VAL A 14 7.13 8.01 0.13
CA VAL A 14 6.28 9.05 -0.50
C VAL A 14 5.06 9.40 0.36
N PRO A 15 4.18 8.45 0.77
CA PRO A 15 3.01 8.78 1.56
C PRO A 15 3.38 9.23 2.98
N ILE A 16 4.50 8.78 3.55
CA ILE A 16 5.01 9.34 4.82
C ILE A 16 5.34 10.83 4.67
N ILE A 17 6.09 11.19 3.63
CA ILE A 17 6.44 12.59 3.37
C ILE A 17 5.18 13.42 3.14
N ILE A 18 4.27 12.95 2.28
CA ILE A 18 3.01 13.65 1.99
C ILE A 18 2.19 13.81 3.27
N TYR A 19 2.10 12.78 4.12
CA TYR A 19 1.40 12.86 5.40
C TYR A 19 1.97 13.99 6.27
N PHE A 20 3.29 14.05 6.46
CA PHE A 20 3.90 15.11 7.27
C PHE A 20 3.78 16.51 6.65
N LEU A 21 3.81 16.64 5.33
CA LEU A 21 3.65 17.93 4.65
C LEU A 21 2.20 18.43 4.66
N LYS A 22 1.22 17.52 4.57
CA LYS A 22 -0.18 17.88 4.38
C LYS A 22 -1.06 17.74 5.62
N ARG A 23 -0.58 17.10 6.69
CA ARG A 23 -1.35 16.92 7.94
C ARG A 23 -1.88 18.20 8.56
N ASP A 24 -1.15 19.30 8.41
CA ASP A 24 -1.51 20.59 9.01
C ASP A 24 -2.29 21.48 8.03
N GLU A 25 -2.34 21.10 6.74
CA GLU A 25 -2.99 21.87 5.67
C GLU A 25 -4.35 21.28 5.23
N SER A 26 -4.49 19.95 5.25
CA SER A 26 -5.68 19.28 4.71
C SER A 26 -5.89 17.91 5.35
N ASP A 27 -6.99 17.78 6.10
CA ASP A 27 -7.42 16.51 6.70
C ASP A 27 -7.62 15.42 5.64
N PHE A 28 -8.11 15.80 4.45
CA PHE A 28 -8.34 14.88 3.32
C PHE A 28 -7.03 14.30 2.78
N ALA A 29 -6.06 15.17 2.48
CA ALA A 29 -4.75 14.71 1.99
C ALA A 29 -4.00 13.91 3.07
N ALA A 30 -4.11 14.33 4.33
CA ALA A 30 -3.55 13.63 5.47
C ALA A 30 -4.13 12.22 5.63
N PHE A 31 -5.45 12.08 5.48
CA PHE A 31 -6.13 10.79 5.53
C PHE A 31 -5.69 9.84 4.43
N HIS A 32 -5.72 10.29 3.16
CA HIS A 32 -5.30 9.43 2.05
C HIS A 32 -3.82 9.04 2.14
N ALA A 33 -2.97 9.94 2.65
CA ALA A 33 -1.59 9.63 2.93
C ALA A 33 -1.44 8.58 4.04
N LYS A 34 -2.19 8.69 5.16
CA LYS A 34 -2.21 7.65 6.21
C LYS A 34 -2.69 6.30 5.69
N GLU A 35 -3.75 6.31 4.89
CA GLU A 35 -4.35 5.10 4.34
C GLU A 35 -3.39 4.41 3.37
N ALA A 36 -2.64 5.19 2.57
CA ALA A 36 -1.56 4.68 1.74
C ALA A 36 -0.38 4.11 2.55
N ILE A 37 -0.02 4.69 3.69
CA ILE A 37 1.02 4.15 4.60
C ILE A 37 0.57 2.78 5.13
N ASN A 38 -0.64 2.69 5.66
CA ASN A 38 -1.21 1.45 6.19
C ASN A 38 -1.29 0.37 5.11
N PHE A 39 -1.68 0.72 3.88
CA PHE A 39 -1.75 -0.20 2.75
C PHE A 39 -0.39 -0.79 2.36
N HIS A 40 0.64 0.05 2.26
CA HIS A 40 2.00 -0.39 1.95
C HIS A 40 2.57 -1.28 3.05
N LEU A 41 2.28 -0.97 4.32
CA LEU A 41 2.72 -1.80 5.44
C LEU A 41 2.03 -3.17 5.45
N SER A 42 0.72 -3.20 5.15
CA SER A 42 -0.05 -4.43 5.00
C SER A 42 0.47 -5.29 3.84
N THR A 43 0.77 -4.66 2.71
CA THR A 43 1.35 -5.31 1.52
C THR A 43 2.73 -5.90 1.84
N LEU A 44 3.57 -5.18 2.58
CA LEU A 44 4.89 -5.64 2.99
C LEU A 44 4.79 -6.87 3.91
N LEU A 45 3.84 -6.87 4.85
CA LEU A 45 3.58 -8.03 5.70
C LEU A 45 3.07 -9.23 4.89
N ALA A 46 2.16 -9.02 3.94
CA ALA A 46 1.67 -10.08 3.07
C ALA A 46 2.77 -10.72 2.21
N VAL A 47 3.71 -9.91 1.70
CA VAL A 47 4.91 -10.40 1.01
C VAL A 47 5.81 -11.19 1.96
N LEU A 48 6.07 -10.68 3.17
CA LEU A 48 6.91 -11.35 4.15
C LEU A 48 6.36 -12.73 4.55
N ILE A 49 5.04 -12.83 4.73
CA ILE A 49 4.36 -14.10 5.00
C ILE A 49 4.40 -15.03 3.78
N SER A 50 4.36 -14.48 2.57
CA SER A 50 4.40 -15.28 1.35
C SER A 50 5.74 -16.01 1.17
N ILE A 51 6.86 -15.47 1.66
CA ILE A 51 8.20 -16.06 1.55
C ILE A 51 8.29 -17.49 2.15
N PRO A 52 7.95 -17.75 3.43
CA PRO A 52 7.95 -19.11 3.97
C PRO A 52 6.88 -20.00 3.30
N LEU A 53 5.78 -19.42 2.81
CA LEU A 53 4.75 -20.15 2.07
C LEU A 53 5.24 -20.66 0.70
N ILE A 54 6.34 -20.14 0.15
CA ILE A 54 6.95 -20.68 -1.08
C ILE A 54 7.41 -22.13 -0.84
N ILE A 55 7.93 -22.42 0.34
CA ILE A 55 8.43 -23.75 0.72
C ILE A 55 7.28 -24.77 0.80
N VAL A 56 6.06 -24.30 1.08
CA VAL A 56 4.85 -25.11 1.15
C VAL A 56 4.20 -25.17 -0.24
N PHE A 57 4.57 -26.17 -1.04
CA PHE A 57 3.91 -26.47 -2.32
C PHE A 57 3.97 -25.37 -3.41
N GLY A 58 4.83 -24.35 -3.25
CA GLY A 58 4.89 -23.20 -4.18
C GLY A 58 3.72 -22.22 -4.05
N LEU A 59 2.86 -22.36 -3.03
CA LEU A 59 1.72 -21.46 -2.78
C LEU A 59 2.16 -20.01 -2.61
N GLY A 60 3.36 -19.77 -2.08
CA GLY A 60 3.93 -18.43 -1.94
C GLY A 60 4.07 -17.65 -3.26
N LEU A 61 4.22 -18.34 -4.41
CA LEU A 61 4.22 -17.65 -5.71
C LEU A 61 2.83 -17.13 -6.09
N LEU A 62 1.77 -17.92 -5.84
CA LEU A 62 0.40 -17.51 -6.10
C LEU A 62 -0.01 -16.35 -5.21
N THR A 63 0.37 -16.37 -3.93
CA THR A 63 0.08 -15.27 -3.01
C THR A 63 0.85 -14.00 -3.38
N MET A 64 2.12 -14.11 -3.78
CA MET A 64 2.89 -12.96 -4.29
C MET A 64 2.25 -12.33 -5.53
N LEU A 65 1.80 -13.15 -6.48
CA LEU A 65 1.13 -12.65 -7.68
C LEU A 65 -0.20 -11.96 -7.32
N GLY A 66 -0.98 -12.56 -6.42
CA GLY A 66 -2.23 -11.98 -5.93
C GLY A 66 -2.02 -10.63 -5.23
N VAL A 67 -0.98 -10.53 -4.39
CA VAL A 67 -0.61 -9.28 -3.72
C VAL A 67 -0.17 -8.21 -4.73
N ALA A 68 0.63 -8.57 -5.73
CA ALA A 68 1.08 -7.64 -6.77
C ALA A 68 -0.08 -7.12 -7.63
N VAL A 69 -1.01 -7.98 -8.03
CA VAL A 69 -2.18 -7.56 -8.80
C VAL A 69 -3.14 -6.75 -7.93
N GLY A 70 -3.39 -7.19 -6.70
CA GLY A 70 -4.25 -6.49 -5.75
C GLY A 70 -3.72 -5.08 -5.41
N SER A 71 -2.40 -4.91 -5.27
CA SER A 71 -1.81 -3.61 -4.96
C SER A 71 -2.02 -2.57 -6.06
N VAL A 72 -1.95 -2.99 -7.33
CA VAL A 72 -2.24 -2.12 -8.46
C VAL A 72 -3.74 -1.79 -8.51
N ILE A 73 -4.61 -2.80 -8.41
CA ILE A 73 -6.07 -2.59 -8.48
C ILE A 73 -6.53 -1.63 -7.38
N TYR A 74 -6.18 -1.90 -6.13
CA TYR A 74 -6.59 -1.07 -5.02
C TYR A 74 -5.96 0.32 -5.08
N GLY A 75 -4.72 0.45 -5.55
CA GLY A 75 -4.09 1.75 -5.79
C GLY A 75 -4.84 2.59 -6.82
N VAL A 76 -5.31 1.98 -7.92
CA VAL A 76 -6.13 2.66 -8.93
C VAL A 76 -7.48 3.08 -8.35
N ILE A 77 -8.18 2.20 -7.63
CA ILE A 77 -9.47 2.53 -7.01
C ILE A 77 -9.31 3.68 -6.02
N ALA A 78 -8.28 3.65 -5.18
CA ALA A 78 -8.00 4.71 -4.22
C ALA A 78 -7.71 6.05 -4.91
N ALA A 79 -6.95 6.04 -6.00
CA ALA A 79 -6.67 7.23 -6.78
C ALA A 79 -7.94 7.83 -7.40
N VAL A 80 -8.80 6.99 -8.00
CA VAL A 80 -10.07 7.43 -8.59
C VAL A 80 -10.99 8.01 -7.52
N ARG A 81 -11.18 7.30 -6.41
CA ARG A 81 -12.03 7.77 -5.29
C ARG A 81 -11.51 9.07 -4.68
N ALA A 82 -10.20 9.23 -4.57
CA ALA A 82 -9.59 10.47 -4.08
C ALA A 82 -9.81 11.64 -5.06
N LEU A 83 -9.83 11.39 -6.37
CA LEU A 83 -10.16 12.40 -7.38
C LEU A 83 -11.63 12.82 -7.31
N ASP A 84 -12.53 11.89 -6.99
CA ASP A 84 -13.96 12.16 -6.76
C ASP A 84 -14.21 12.87 -5.41
N GLY A 85 -13.16 13.11 -4.61
CA GLY A 85 -13.27 13.73 -3.29
C GLY A 85 -13.82 12.80 -2.21
N GLU A 86 -13.87 11.49 -2.47
CA GLU A 86 -14.37 10.49 -1.54
C GLU A 86 -13.28 9.99 -0.58
N TRP A 87 -13.64 9.87 0.69
CA TRP A 87 -12.80 9.28 1.72
C TRP A 87 -12.76 7.76 1.53
N TYR A 88 -11.74 7.30 0.81
CA TYR A 88 -11.55 5.88 0.51
C TYR A 88 -10.67 5.19 1.54
N GLU A 89 -11.21 4.15 2.17
CA GLU A 89 -10.48 3.22 3.01
C GLU A 89 -10.11 1.97 2.20
N TYR A 90 -8.85 1.54 2.26
CA TYR A 90 -8.42 0.34 1.54
C TYR A 90 -9.04 -0.91 2.19
N PRO A 91 -9.74 -1.76 1.42
CA PRO A 91 -10.19 -3.03 1.92
C PRO A 91 -8.97 -3.94 2.17
N TYR A 92 -9.00 -4.69 3.28
CA TYR A 92 -7.94 -5.60 3.71
C TYR A 92 -6.61 -4.93 4.15
N THR A 93 -6.70 -3.69 4.63
CA THR A 93 -5.56 -2.96 5.22
C THR A 93 -5.56 -3.03 6.74
N LEU A 94 -4.38 -3.31 7.31
CA LEU A 94 -4.11 -3.17 8.73
C LEU A 94 -3.86 -1.71 9.08
N ARG A 95 -4.77 -1.11 9.87
CA ARG A 95 -4.67 0.28 10.35
C ARG A 95 -3.74 0.37 11.55
N LEU A 96 -2.44 0.34 11.27
CA LEU A 96 -1.40 0.41 12.29
C LEU A 96 -1.11 1.85 12.70
N VAL A 97 -1.27 2.79 11.77
CA VAL A 97 -1.23 4.24 12.01
C VAL A 97 -2.68 4.77 12.11
N LYS A 98 -3.00 5.45 13.22
CA LYS A 98 -4.29 6.11 13.47
C LYS A 98 -4.19 7.62 13.25
#